data_AF-X1R9S4-F1
#
_entry.id   AF-X1R9S4-F1
#
_cell.length_a   1.000
_cell.length_b   1.000
_cell.length_c   1.000
_cell.angle_alpha   90.00
_cell.angle_beta   90.00
_cell.angle_gamma   90.00
#
_symmetry.space_group_name_H-M   'P 1'
#
loop_
_entity.id
_entity.type
_entity.pdbx_description
1 polymer ?
#
loop_
_entity_poly.entity_id
_entity_poly.type
_entity_poly.pdbx_seq_one_letter_code
_entity_poly.pdbx_strand_id
1 'polypeptide(L)' 'VSQLVPSIHPYVAIAPKDVLIHSPQFAEAAASEAGMRGLVDAAKALAMTVADLVTNSNIATKVKKEFQQQND' A
#
# COMPACT_ATOMS: atom_id res chain seq x y z
N VAL A 1 1.62 -11.23 -5.27
CA VAL A 1 2.82 -10.59 -4.68
C VAL A 1 3.99 -10.80 -5.63
N SER A 2 4.79 -9.78 -5.92
CA SER A 2 5.91 -9.89 -6.88
C SER A 2 6.92 -10.93 -6.42
N GLN A 3 7.45 -11.71 -7.37
CA GLN A 3 8.55 -12.65 -7.15
C GLN A 3 9.90 -12.12 -7.66
N LEU A 4 9.90 -10.95 -8.31
CA LEU A 4 11.11 -10.38 -8.91
C LEU A 4 11.71 -9.23 -8.10
N VAL A 5 10.87 -8.50 -7.37
CA VAL A 5 11.27 -7.32 -6.60
C VAL A 5 10.45 -7.23 -5.31
N PRO A 6 10.98 -6.60 -4.25
CA PRO A 6 10.20 -6.28 -3.06
C PRO A 6 8.92 -5.51 -3.46
N SER A 7 7.77 -5.98 -3.00
CA SER A 7 6.47 -5.38 -3.34
C SER A 7 5.52 -5.40 -2.14
N ILE A 8 4.63 -4.41 -2.08
CA ILE A 8 3.59 -4.31 -1.06
C ILE A 8 2.22 -4.20 -1.74
N HIS A 9 1.19 -4.78 -1.10
CA HIS A 9 -0.21 -4.60 -1.49
C HIS A 9 -1.04 -4.25 -0.25
N PRO A 10 -0.83 -3.04 0.30
CA PRO A 10 -1.52 -2.60 1.52
C PRO A 10 -2.96 -2.21 1.22
N TYR A 11 -3.80 -2.23 2.26
CA TYR A 11 -5.17 -1.72 2.21
C TYR A 11 -5.29 -0.45 3.06
N VAL A 12 -6.06 0.52 2.55
CA VAL A 12 -6.52 1.70 3.30
C VAL A 12 -8.03 1.60 3.42
N ALA A 13 -8.55 1.72 4.65
CA ALA A 13 -9.97 1.58 4.91
C ALA A 13 -10.76 2.78 4.37
N ILE A 14 -11.73 2.51 3.50
CA ILE A 14 -12.64 3.52 2.92
C ILE A 14 -14.12 3.21 3.13
N ALA A 15 -14.43 2.06 3.73
CA ALA A 15 -15.78 1.57 3.95
C ALA A 15 -15.89 0.88 5.33
N PRO A 16 -17.12 0.76 5.89
CA PRO A 16 -17.38 -0.08 7.05
C PRO A 16 -16.98 -1.56 6.84
N LYS A 17 -16.73 -2.28 7.93
CA LYS A 17 -16.19 -3.65 7.90
C LYS A 17 -17.10 -4.68 7.22
N ASP A 18 -18.39 -4.42 7.21
CA ASP A 18 -19.44 -5.28 6.65
C ASP A 18 -19.65 -5.06 5.14
N VAL A 19 -19.01 -4.05 4.53
CA VAL A 19 -19.05 -3.82 3.09
C VAL A 19 -18.02 -4.70 2.38
N LEU A 20 -18.49 -5.57 1.48
CA LEU A 20 -17.63 -6.46 0.71
C LEU A 20 -16.92 -5.74 -0.44
N ILE A 21 -15.61 -5.96 -0.58
CA ILE A 21 -14.85 -5.59 -1.78
C ILE A 21 -15.44 -6.36 -2.98
N HIS A 22 -15.65 -5.70 -4.12
CA HIS A 22 -16.45 -6.21 -5.27
C HIS A 22 -17.98 -6.15 -5.11
N SER A 23 -18.51 -5.20 -4.36
CA SER A 23 -19.96 -4.91 -4.30
C SER A 23 -20.31 -3.50 -4.83
N PRO A 24 -21.58 -3.25 -5.22
CA PRO A 24 -22.04 -1.90 -5.55
C PRO A 24 -21.81 -0.90 -4.40
N GLN A 25 -22.02 -1.33 -3.16
CA GLN A 25 -21.80 -0.52 -1.96
C GLN A 25 -20.33 -0.10 -1.81
N PHE A 26 -19.39 -0.97 -2.18
CA PHE A 26 -17.97 -0.61 -2.16
C PHE A 26 -17.62 0.36 -3.30
N ALA A 27 -18.29 0.28 -4.45
CA ALA A 27 -18.14 1.26 -5.52
C ALA A 27 -18.62 2.65 -5.08
N GLU A 28 -19.77 2.72 -4.37
CA GLU A 28 -20.25 3.96 -3.75
C GLU A 28 -19.26 4.50 -2.70
N ALA A 29 -18.73 3.63 -1.84
CA ALA A 29 -17.72 4.01 -0.84
C ALA A 29 -16.44 4.55 -1.51
N ALA A 30 -15.99 3.95 -2.61
CA ALA A 30 -14.83 4.41 -3.37
C ALA A 30 -15.03 5.80 -4.01
N ALA A 31 -16.26 6.11 -4.45
CA ALA A 31 -16.62 7.42 -4.99
C ALA A 31 -16.95 8.47 -3.91
N SER A 32 -17.03 8.08 -2.64
CA SER A 32 -17.37 8.97 -1.54
C SER A 32 -16.22 9.89 -1.12
N GLU A 33 -16.51 10.90 -0.31
CA GLU A 33 -15.47 11.73 0.31
C GLU A 33 -14.50 10.91 1.19
N ALA A 34 -14.98 9.85 1.84
CA ALA A 34 -14.12 8.97 2.62
C ALA A 34 -13.15 8.19 1.71
N GLY A 35 -13.64 7.74 0.54
CA GLY A 35 -12.82 7.17 -0.52
C GLY A 35 -11.74 8.14 -1.00
N MET A 36 -12.11 9.40 -1.26
CA MET A 36 -11.17 10.44 -1.68
C MET A 36 -10.10 10.75 -0.61
N ARG A 37 -10.49 10.84 0.67
CA ARG A 37 -9.54 11.00 1.78
C ARG A 37 -8.58 9.82 1.86
N GLY A 38 -9.11 8.59 1.80
CA GLY A 38 -8.31 7.37 1.80
C GLY A 38 -7.35 7.29 0.61
N LEU A 39 -7.74 7.76 -0.57
CA LEU A 39 -6.88 7.86 -1.75
C LEU A 39 -5.67 8.79 -1.48
N VAL A 40 -5.93 9.99 -0.94
CA VAL A 40 -4.87 10.96 -0.62
C VAL A 40 -3.94 10.42 0.46
N ASP A 41 -4.47 9.76 1.48
CA ASP A 41 -3.66 9.13 2.53
C ASP A 41 -2.81 7.99 1.97
N ALA A 42 -3.37 7.14 1.12
CA ALA A 42 -2.62 6.08 0.44
C ALA A 42 -1.49 6.64 -0.44
N ALA A 43 -1.77 7.69 -1.21
CA ALA A 43 -0.78 8.35 -2.07
C ALA A 43 0.37 8.93 -1.24
N LYS A 44 0.05 9.61 -0.12
CA LYS A 44 1.07 10.14 0.80
C LYS A 44 1.88 9.02 1.45
N ALA A 45 1.24 7.95 1.89
CA ALA A 45 1.93 6.81 2.50
C ALA A 45 2.94 6.17 1.52
N LEU A 46 2.54 5.98 0.26
CA LEU A 46 3.45 5.50 -0.79
C LEU A 46 4.59 6.50 -1.05
N ALA A 47 4.30 7.79 -1.16
CA ALA A 47 5.32 8.82 -1.35
C ALA A 47 6.33 8.88 -0.19
N MET A 48 5.86 8.79 1.05
CA MET A 48 6.71 8.75 2.24
C MET A 48 7.53 7.45 2.31
N THR A 49 6.96 6.32 1.90
CA THR A 49 7.71 5.05 1.78
C THR A 49 8.86 5.20 0.80
N VAL A 50 8.63 5.85 -0.35
CA VAL A 50 9.69 6.15 -1.32
C VAL A 50 10.70 7.13 -0.73
N ALA A 51 10.24 8.17 -0.03
CA ALA A 51 11.12 9.14 0.61
C ALA A 51 12.10 8.46 1.58
N ASP A 52 11.62 7.54 2.42
CA ASP A 52 12.47 6.77 3.33
C ASP A 52 13.50 5.92 2.57
N LEU A 53 13.08 5.26 1.48
CA LEU A 53 13.96 4.42 0.66
C LEU A 53 15.07 5.21 -0.04
N VAL A 54 14.76 6.43 -0.54
CA VAL A 54 15.74 7.24 -1.29
C VAL A 54 16.62 8.10 -0.39
N THR A 55 16.14 8.51 0.78
CA THR A 55 16.91 9.34 1.72
C THR A 55 17.76 8.52 2.68
N ASN A 56 17.44 7.25 2.90
CA ASN A 56 18.17 6.37 3.80
C ASN A 56 18.54 5.04 3.11
N SER A 57 19.77 4.97 2.59
CA SER A 57 20.30 3.80 1.88
C SER A 57 20.35 2.51 2.72
N ASN A 58 20.36 2.61 4.06
CA ASN A 58 20.29 1.45 4.94
C ASN A 58 18.93 0.76 4.85
N ILE A 59 17.83 1.51 4.70
CA ILE A 59 16.48 0.93 4.58
C ILE A 59 16.39 0.15 3.26
N ALA A 60 16.83 0.74 2.15
CA ALA A 60 16.84 0.07 0.85
C ALA A 60 17.70 -1.21 0.86
N THR A 61 18.85 -1.20 1.55
CA THR A 61 19.70 -2.38 1.71
C THR A 61 19.00 -3.48 2.50
N LYS A 62 18.33 -3.14 3.60
CA LYS A 62 17.59 -4.10 4.43
C LYS A 62 16.44 -4.76 3.66
N VAL A 63 15.63 -3.96 2.96
CA VAL A 63 14.50 -4.47 2.16
C VAL A 63 14.97 -5.45 1.08
N LYS A 64 16.07 -5.13 0.38
CA LYS A 64 16.65 -6.03 -0.63
C LYS A 64 17.19 -7.32 -0.01
N LYS A 65 17.88 -7.23 1.13
CA LYS A 65 18.44 -8.39 1.82
C LYS A 65 17.33 -9.33 2.31
N GLU A 66 16.29 -8.79 2.95
CA GLU A 66 15.15 -9.58 3.43
C GLU A 66 14.44 -10.30 2.28
N PHE A 67 14.20 -9.60 1.17
CA PHE A 67 13.55 -10.19 -0.01
C PHE A 67 14.38 -11.32 -0.65
N GLN A 68 15.71 -11.21 -0.66
CA GLN A 68 16.59 -12.28 -1.16
C GLN A 68 16.55 -13.52 -0.26
N GLN A 69 16.51 -13.34 1.05
CA GLN A 69 16.47 -14.44 2.02
C GLN A 69 15.16 -15.25 1.97
N GLN A 70 14.07 -14.68 1.48
CA GLN A 70 12.80 -15.41 1.30
C GLN A 70 12.77 -16.26 0.02
N ASN A 71 13.74 -16.08 -0.89
CA ASN A 71 13.82 -16.81 -2.15
C ASN A 71 14.85 -17.97 -2.12
N ASP A 72 15.51 -18.20 -0.99
CA ASP A 72 16.37 -19.36 -0.70
C ASP A 72 15.60 -20.39 0.16
#